data_AF-A0A538SU43-F1
#
_entry.id   AF-A0A538SU43-F1
#
_cell.length_a   1.000
_cell.length_b   1.000
_cell.length_c   1.000
_cell.angle_alpha   90.00
_cell.angle_beta   90.00
_cell.angle_gamma   90.00
#
_symmetry.space_group_name_H-M   'P 1'
#
loop_
_entity.id
_entity.type
_entity.pdbx_description
1 polymer ?
#
loop_
_entity_poly.entity_id
_entity_poly.type
_entity_poly.pdbx_seq_one_letter_code
_entity_poly.pdbx_strand_id
1 'polypeptide(L)' 'REQFEIRVHKRLIDIVKSTPQTIDALMKLDLPAGVDIEIKL' A
#
# COMPACT_ATOMS: atom_id res chain seq x y z
N ARG A 1 -2.56 29.28 -21.32
CA ARG A 1 -1.97 29.18 -19.97
C ARG A 1 -2.21 27.75 -19.52
N GLU A 2 -1.15 26.98 -19.28
CA GLU A 2 -1.27 25.55 -18.98
C GLU A 2 -1.50 25.33 -17.49
N GLN A 3 -2.32 24.33 -17.15
CA GLN A 3 -2.55 23.87 -15.79
C GLN A 3 -2.14 22.40 -15.72
N PHE A 4 -1.40 22.08 -14.67
CA PHE A 4 -1.00 20.72 -14.34
C PHE A 4 -1.46 20.40 -12.92
N GLU A 5 -1.80 19.14 -12.67
CA GLU A 5 -2.09 18.63 -11.35
C GLU A 5 -1.35 17.30 -11.13
N ILE A 6 -1.02 17.01 -9.89
CA ILE A 6 -0.55 15.69 -9.47
C ILE A 6 -1.63 15.09 -8.59
N ARG A 7 -2.16 13.93 -8.98
CA ARG A 7 -3.17 13.21 -8.20
C ARG A 7 -2.53 12.03 -7.49
N VAL A 8 -2.75 11.96 -6.18
CA VAL A 8 -2.29 10.85 -5.33
C VAL A 8 -3.52 10.13 -4.79
N HIS A 9 -3.61 8.82 -5.01
CA HIS A 9 -4.71 7.99 -4.54
C HIS A 9 -4.29 7.19 -3.32
N LYS A 10 -4.85 7.52 -2.16
CA LYS A 10 -4.61 6.78 -0.91
C LYS A 10 -5.66 5.68 -0.76
N ARG A 11 -5.21 4.47 -0.42
CA ARG A 11 -6.07 3.32 -0.07
C ARG A 11 -5.76 2.90 1.35
N LEU A 12 -6.80 2.62 2.13
CA LEU A 12 -6.69 2.09 3.48
C LEU A 12 -7.22 0.66 3.46
N ILE A 13 -6.43 -0.28 3.97
CA ILE A 13 -6.81 -1.68 4.14
C ILE A 13 -6.59 -1.99 5.61
N ASP A 14 -7.63 -2.51 6.27
CA ASP A 14 -7.57 -2.91 7.67
C ASP A 14 -7.65 -4.44 7.79
N ILE A 15 -6.76 -5.01 8.59
CA ILE A 15 -6.63 -6.47 8.77
C ILE A 15 -6.94 -6.78 10.23
N VAL A 16 -8.18 -7.18 10.50
CA VAL A 16 -8.71 -7.44 11.85
C VAL A 16 -7.99 -8.60 12.58
N LYS A 17 -7.46 -9.58 11.83
CA LYS A 17 -6.70 -10.71 12.38
C LYS A 17 -5.48 -11.00 11.51
N SER A 18 -4.35 -10.41 11.83
CA SER A 18 -3.07 -10.75 11.21
C SER A 18 -2.45 -11.97 11.89
N THR A 19 -2.24 -13.06 11.15
CA THR A 19 -1.34 -14.13 11.58
C THR A 19 0.10 -13.78 11.15
N PRO A 20 1.14 -14.34 11.77
CA PRO A 20 2.53 -14.12 11.35
C PRO A 20 2.75 -14.46 9.87
N GLN A 21 2.08 -15.51 9.38
CA GLN A 21 2.12 -15.95 7.99
C GLN A 21 1.56 -14.88 7.03
N THR A 22 0.49 -14.18 7.44
CA THR A 22 -0.09 -13.09 6.65
C THR A 22 0.87 -11.90 6.55
N ILE A 23 1.60 -11.57 7.61
CA ILE A 23 2.60 -10.49 7.59
C ILE A 23 3.73 -10.84 6.61
N ASP A 24 4.26 -12.05 6.68
CA ASP A 24 5.31 -12.53 5.77
C ASP A 24 4.84 -12.53 4.30
N ALA A 25 3.57 -12.86 4.05
CA ALA A 25 2.99 -12.81 2.71
C ALA A 25 2.86 -11.37 2.19
N LEU A 26 2.46 -10.42 3.06
CA LEU A 26 2.37 -8.99 2.72
C LEU A 26 3.72 -8.38 2.39
N MET A 27 4.79 -8.79 3.08
CA MET A 27 6.15 -8.32 2.78
C MET A 27 6.73 -8.90 1.49
N LYS A 28 6.26 -10.07 1.04
CA LYS A 28 6.71 -10.75 -0.18
C LYS A 28 5.88 -10.44 -1.42
N LEU A 29 4.84 -9.62 -1.28
CA LEU A 29 3.98 -9.25 -2.40
C LEU A 29 4.77 -8.37 -3.39
N ASP A 30 4.80 -8.79 -4.65
CA ASP A 30 5.39 -7.98 -5.73
C ASP A 30 4.47 -6.80 -6.03
N LEU A 31 4.85 -5.64 -5.52
CA LEU A 31 4.13 -4.39 -5.74
C LEU A 31 4.60 -3.72 -7.03
N PRO A 32 3.69 -3.12 -7.82
CA PRO A 32 4.08 -2.32 -8.97
C PRO A 32 4.98 -1.16 -8.53
N ALA A 33 5.99 -0.81 -9.34
CA ALA A 33 7.04 0.17 -9.04
C ALA A 33 6.57 1.64 -8.84
N GLY A 34 5.27 1.90 -8.70
CA GLY A 34 4.68 3.21 -8.44
C GLY A 34 3.69 3.24 -7.28
N VAL A 35 3.65 2.18 -6.46
CA VAL A 35 2.79 2.07 -5.29
C VAL A 35 3.66 2.07 -4.04
N ASP A 36 3.41 3.03 -3.16
CA ASP A 36 4.02 3.08 -1.82
C ASP A 36 3.08 2.41 -0.80
N ILE A 37 3.65 1.59 0.08
CA ILE A 37 2.90 0.88 1.12
C ILE A 37 3.54 1.14 2.49
N GLU A 38 2.70 1.54 3.45
CA GLU A 38 3.07 1.71 4.85
C GLU A 38 2.29 0.66 5.69
N ILE A 39 3.00 -0.20 6.42
CA ILE A 39 2.39 -1.17 7.35
C ILE A 39 2.51 -0.61 8.77
N LYS A 40 1.38 -0.47 9.47
CA LYS A 40 1.32 -0.08 10.89
C LYS A 40 0.86 -1.28 11.72
N LEU A 41 1.62 -1.62 12.75
CA LEU A 41 1.33 -2.68 13.73
C LEU A 41 0.61 -2.10 14.95
#